data_AF-A0A1M6KQH8-F1
#
_entry.id   AF-A0A1M6KQH8-F1
#
_cell.length_a   1.000
_cell.length_b   1.000
_cell.length_c   1.000
_cell.angle_alpha   90.00
_cell.angle_beta   90.00
_cell.angle_gamma   90.00
#
_symmetry.space_group_name_H-M   'P 1'
#
loop_
_entity.id
_entity.type
_entity.pdbx_description
1 polymer ?
#
loop_
_entity_poly.entity_id
_entity_poly.type
_entity_poly.pdbx_seq_one_letter_code
_entity_poly.pdbx_strand_id
1 'polypeptide(L)'
;MSQADIEAARAEAAERARREAEEAERRRQARIRELRSQLSGVESRISHFEGVLKHLTDARTSMNNLKNRLNADVDTPVISYDLHGASDWEGTNALNGVVALANIKNSRSAYDSDVDKLISDIGRGVDKANSILQDLYRQRNNILSELRSLGA
;
A
#
# COMPACT_ATOMS: atom_id res chain seq x y z
N MET A 1 8.63 61.71 37.28
CA MET A 1 7.66 61.21 36.28
C MET A 1 6.29 61.73 36.66
N SER A 2 5.61 62.37 35.72
CA SER A 2 4.24 62.84 35.92
C SER A 2 3.25 61.68 35.83
N GLN A 3 2.06 61.87 36.37
CA GLN A 3 0.96 60.90 36.29
C GLN A 3 0.57 60.60 34.82
N ALA A 4 0.72 61.60 33.94
CA ALA A 4 0.53 61.47 32.50
C ALA A 4 1.61 60.59 31.83
N ASP A 5 2.87 60.64 32.28
CA ASP A 5 3.94 59.79 31.74
C ASP A 5 3.70 58.31 32.09
N ILE A 6 3.12 58.04 33.27
CA ILE A 6 2.78 56.68 33.72
C ILE A 6 1.59 56.12 32.93
N GLU A 7 0.58 56.94 32.65
CA GLU A 7 -0.57 56.54 31.82
C GLU A 7 -0.18 56.31 30.36
N ALA A 8 0.67 57.17 29.78
CA ALA A 8 1.19 57.00 28.43
C ALA A 8 2.01 55.71 28.29
N ALA A 9 2.89 55.40 29.25
CA ALA A 9 3.68 54.17 29.25
C ALA A 9 2.80 52.91 29.37
N ARG A 10 1.71 52.95 30.15
CA ARG A 10 0.75 51.84 30.26
C ARG A 10 -0.06 51.65 28.99
N ALA A 11 -0.48 52.74 28.34
CA ALA A 11 -1.19 52.69 27.06
C ALA A 11 -0.32 52.08 25.96
N GLU A 12 0.95 52.50 25.85
CA GLU A 12 1.89 51.90 24.90
C GLU A 12 2.18 50.42 25.18
N ALA A 13 2.32 50.03 26.45
CA ALA A 13 2.53 48.63 26.82
C ALA A 13 1.30 47.77 26.47
N ALA A 14 0.10 48.29 26.71
CA ALA A 14 -1.15 47.61 26.34
C ALA A 14 -1.30 47.49 24.81
N GLU A 15 -0.91 48.52 24.05
CA GLU A 15 -0.97 48.49 22.59
C GLU A 15 0.06 47.53 21.99
N ARG A 16 1.28 47.47 22.55
CA ARG A 16 2.28 46.45 22.20
C ARG A 16 1.78 45.04 22.47
N ALA A 17 1.22 44.78 23.65
CA ALA A 17 0.65 43.48 24.00
C ALA A 17 -0.50 43.06 23.07
N ARG A 18 -1.35 44.01 22.64
CA ARG A 18 -2.42 43.75 21.66
C ARG A 18 -1.85 43.34 20.30
N ARG A 19 -0.86 44.08 19.78
CA ARG A 19 -0.23 43.76 18.49
C ARG A 19 0.47 42.40 18.52
N GLU A 20 1.16 42.08 19.61
CA GLU A 20 1.79 40.77 19.81
C GLU A 20 0.76 39.64 19.86
N ALA A 21 -0.36 39.84 20.55
CA ALA A 21 -1.46 38.87 20.59
C ALA A 21 -2.12 38.66 19.22
N GLU A 22 -2.36 39.73 18.46
CA GLU A 22 -2.90 39.67 17.10
C GLU A 22 -1.95 38.97 16.13
N GLU A 23 -0.64 39.19 16.24
CA GLU A 23 0.37 38.47 15.45
C GLU A 23 0.45 36.99 15.82
N ALA A 24 0.43 36.68 17.12
CA ALA A 24 0.43 35.31 17.61
C ALA A 24 -0.80 34.54 17.12
N GLU A 25 -1.99 35.15 17.18
CA GLU A 25 -3.23 34.55 16.68
C GLU A 25 -3.21 34.40 15.15
N ARG A 26 -2.70 35.38 14.40
CA ARG A 26 -2.50 35.24 12.94
C ARG A 26 -1.59 34.07 12.58
N ARG A 27 -0.46 33.92 13.29
CA ARG A 27 0.48 32.80 13.08
C ARG A 27 -0.16 31.46 13.43
N ARG A 28 -0.90 31.40 14.54
CA ARG A 28 -1.66 30.22 14.95
C ARG A 28 -2.68 29.81 13.89
N GLN A 29 -3.49 30.75 13.39
CA GLN A 29 -4.46 30.46 12.34
C GLN A 29 -3.83 30.03 11.02
N ALA A 30 -2.71 30.65 10.63
CA ALA A 30 -1.96 30.22 9.45
C ALA A 30 -1.47 28.78 9.59
N ARG A 31 -0.93 28.42 10.77
CA ARG A 31 -0.50 27.05 11.06
C ARG A 31 -1.66 26.05 11.05
N ILE A 32 -2.82 26.40 11.60
CA ILE A 32 -4.03 25.56 11.55
C ILE A 32 -4.45 25.28 10.10
N ARG A 33 -4.46 26.30 9.24
CA ARG A 33 -4.82 26.14 7.82
C ARG A 33 -3.85 25.21 7.10
N GLU A 34 -2.55 25.39 7.34
CA GLU A 34 -1.50 24.54 6.79
C GLU A 34 -1.68 23.08 7.22
N LEU A 35 -1.85 22.82 8.52
CA LEU A 35 -2.06 21.48 9.06
C LEU A 35 -3.33 20.83 8.52
N ARG A 36 -4.41 21.58 8.32
CA ARG A 36 -5.65 21.06 7.69
C ARG A 36 -5.43 20.67 6.23
N SER A 37 -4.64 21.45 5.48
CA SER A 37 -4.26 21.09 4.10
C SER A 37 -3.41 19.81 4.07
N GLN A 38 -2.41 19.71 4.95
CA GLN A 38 -1.59 18.52 5.10
C GLN A 38 -2.42 17.29 5.50
N LEU A 39 -3.36 17.46 6.44
CA LEU A 39 -4.26 16.40 6.88
C LEU A 39 -5.06 15.83 5.70
N SER A 40 -5.68 16.71 4.90
CA SER A 40 -6.43 16.30 3.71
C SER A 40 -5.55 15.53 2.70
N GLY A 41 -4.31 15.98 2.50
CA GLY A 41 -3.34 15.27 1.65
C GLY A 41 -2.97 13.89 2.19
N VAL A 42 -2.78 13.76 3.51
CA VAL A 42 -2.50 12.47 4.16
C VAL A 42 -3.71 11.54 4.07
N GLU A 43 -4.92 12.03 4.31
CA GLU A 43 -6.17 11.26 4.21
C GLU A 43 -6.42 10.73 2.79
N SER A 44 -6.17 11.57 1.77
CA SER A 44 -6.26 11.13 0.38
C SER A 44 -5.29 9.99 0.07
N ARG A 45 -4.05 10.09 0.55
CA ARG A 45 -3.04 9.03 0.39
C ARG A 45 -3.42 7.76 1.14
N ILE A 46 -4.01 7.87 2.34
CA ILE A 46 -4.53 6.72 3.09
C ILE A 46 -5.58 5.99 2.25
N SER A 47 -6.60 6.69 1.75
CA SER A 47 -7.65 6.07 0.94
C SER A 47 -7.10 5.41 -0.33
N HIS A 48 -6.10 6.03 -0.97
CA HIS A 48 -5.42 5.43 -2.10
C HIS A 48 -4.74 4.09 -1.74
N PHE A 49 -3.93 4.07 -0.68
CA PHE A 49 -3.21 2.86 -0.28
C PHE A 49 -4.10 1.77 0.34
N GLU A 50 -5.21 2.14 0.98
CA GLU A 50 -6.26 1.19 1.37
C GLU A 50 -6.88 0.50 0.15
N GLY A 51 -7.14 1.26 -0.93
CA GLY A 51 -7.60 0.72 -2.21
C GLY A 51 -6.57 -0.23 -2.85
N VAL A 52 -5.30 0.18 -2.90
CA VAL A 52 -4.20 -0.67 -3.40
C VAL A 52 -4.10 -1.97 -2.60
N LEU A 53 -4.14 -1.89 -1.27
CA LEU A 53 -4.08 -3.06 -0.40
C LEU A 53 -5.21 -4.04 -0.68
N LYS A 54 -6.44 -3.53 -0.85
CA LYS A 54 -7.59 -4.34 -1.23
C LYS A 54 -7.36 -5.06 -2.56
N HIS A 55 -6.98 -4.34 -3.61
CA HIS A 55 -6.72 -4.92 -4.93
C HIS A 55 -5.63 -5.99 -4.90
N LEU A 56 -4.54 -5.76 -4.16
CA LEU A 56 -3.46 -6.75 -4.03
C LEU A 56 -3.92 -7.99 -3.25
N THR A 57 -4.73 -7.82 -2.22
CA THR A 57 -5.29 -8.94 -1.43
C THR A 57 -6.25 -9.79 -2.26
N ASP A 58 -7.12 -9.13 -3.04
CA ASP A 58 -8.04 -9.80 -3.96
C ASP A 58 -7.25 -10.56 -5.03
N ALA A 59 -6.24 -9.92 -5.65
CA ALA A 59 -5.38 -10.55 -6.64
C ALA A 59 -4.64 -11.78 -6.08
N ARG A 60 -4.10 -11.68 -4.86
CA ARG A 60 -3.44 -12.82 -4.19
C ARG A 60 -4.39 -14.00 -4.01
N THR A 61 -5.63 -13.72 -3.60
CA THR A 61 -6.67 -14.74 -3.41
C THR A 61 -7.03 -15.41 -4.74
N SER A 62 -7.26 -14.62 -5.79
CA SER A 62 -7.51 -15.13 -7.14
C SER A 62 -6.36 -15.98 -7.67
N MET A 63 -5.11 -15.56 -7.45
CA MET A 63 -3.92 -16.30 -7.87
C MET A 63 -3.77 -17.64 -7.16
N ASN A 64 -4.02 -17.69 -5.84
CA ASN A 64 -4.01 -18.95 -5.10
C ASN A 64 -5.09 -19.92 -5.61
N ASN A 65 -6.30 -19.42 -5.89
CA ASN A 65 -7.37 -20.23 -6.45
C ASN A 65 -7.02 -20.76 -7.85
N LEU A 66 -6.43 -19.92 -8.70
CA LEU A 66 -5.96 -20.32 -10.02
C LEU A 66 -4.88 -21.39 -9.92
N LYS A 67 -3.89 -21.22 -9.03
CA LYS A 67 -2.83 -22.21 -8.79
C LYS A 67 -3.41 -23.56 -8.37
N ASN A 68 -4.38 -23.57 -7.45
CA ASN A 68 -5.02 -24.80 -7.00
C ASN A 68 -5.79 -25.50 -8.13
N ARG A 69 -6.46 -24.73 -8.99
CA ARG A 69 -7.16 -25.29 -10.18
C ARG A 69 -6.19 -25.86 -11.20
N LEU A 70 -5.10 -25.16 -11.50
CA LEU A 70 -4.06 -25.67 -12.40
C LEU A 70 -3.44 -26.96 -11.87
N ASN A 71 -3.15 -27.01 -10.57
CA ASN A 71 -2.66 -28.22 -9.90
C ASN A 71 -3.60 -29.42 -10.08
N ALA A 72 -4.91 -29.20 -9.96
CA ALA A 72 -5.92 -30.26 -10.06
C ALA A 72 -6.23 -30.66 -11.51
N ASP A 73 -6.44 -29.67 -12.38
CA ASP A 73 -7.03 -29.86 -13.70
C ASP A 73 -5.99 -30.11 -14.79
N VAL A 74 -4.74 -29.70 -14.58
CA VAL A 74 -3.67 -29.76 -15.59
C VAL A 74 -2.49 -30.56 -15.06
N ASP A 75 -1.96 -30.18 -13.91
CA ASP A 75 -0.68 -30.67 -13.44
C ASP A 75 -0.72 -32.13 -13.03
N THR A 76 -1.67 -32.48 -12.17
CA THR A 76 -1.85 -33.87 -11.72
C THR A 76 -2.09 -34.81 -12.91
N PRO A 77 -3.01 -34.49 -13.86
CA PRO A 77 -3.15 -35.28 -15.09
C PRO A 77 -1.88 -35.38 -15.93
N VAL A 78 -1.18 -34.27 -16.21
CA VAL A 78 0.01 -34.26 -17.07
C VAL A 78 1.18 -35.02 -16.45
N ILE A 79 1.41 -34.88 -15.14
CA ILE A 79 2.49 -35.58 -14.43
C ILE A 79 2.23 -37.09 -14.44
N SER A 80 1.00 -37.48 -14.12
CA SER A 80 0.60 -38.88 -13.98
C SER A 80 0.36 -39.59 -15.31
N TYR A 81 0.30 -38.85 -16.43
CA TYR A 81 0.09 -39.45 -17.73
C TYR A 81 1.30 -40.28 -18.18
N ASP A 82 1.04 -41.57 -18.43
CA ASP A 82 1.98 -42.52 -18.98
C ASP A 82 1.53 -42.96 -20.39
N LEU A 83 2.36 -42.65 -21.38
CA LEU A 83 2.12 -43.01 -22.78
C LEU A 83 2.31 -44.52 -23.04
N HIS A 84 2.96 -45.26 -22.13
CA HIS A 84 3.32 -46.66 -22.31
C HIS A 84 2.22 -47.63 -21.85
N GLY A 85 1.06 -47.14 -21.38
CA GLY A 85 -0.07 -47.96 -20.95
C GLY A 85 -0.99 -48.48 -22.07
N ALA A 86 -0.79 -48.06 -23.32
CA ALA A 86 -1.56 -48.53 -24.48
C ALA A 86 -0.61 -49.29 -25.44
N SER A 87 -0.70 -50.61 -25.42
CA SER A 87 0.26 -51.59 -25.96
C SER A 87 0.49 -51.61 -27.49
N ASP A 88 0.03 -50.61 -28.25
CA ASP A 88 -0.04 -50.70 -29.73
C ASP A 88 0.71 -49.57 -30.47
N TRP A 89 1.46 -48.72 -29.77
CA TRP A 89 2.14 -47.57 -30.36
C TRP A 89 3.66 -47.78 -30.47
N GLU A 90 4.11 -48.58 -31.45
CA GLU A 90 5.55 -48.74 -31.74
C GLU A 90 5.97 -47.97 -33.01
N GLY A 91 6.96 -47.07 -32.88
CA GLY A 91 7.57 -46.30 -33.96
C GLY A 91 7.86 -44.82 -33.63
N THR A 92 8.35 -44.04 -34.62
CA THR A 92 8.71 -42.60 -34.48
C THR A 92 7.62 -41.73 -33.84
N ASN A 93 6.34 -42.08 -34.01
CA ASN A 93 5.22 -41.35 -33.40
C ASN A 93 5.18 -41.46 -31.88
N ALA A 94 5.55 -42.61 -31.30
CA ALA A 94 5.65 -42.79 -29.85
C ALA A 94 6.81 -41.97 -29.27
N LEU A 95 7.95 -41.96 -29.97
CA LEU A 95 9.11 -41.15 -29.58
C LEU A 95 8.80 -39.65 -29.62
N ASN A 96 8.11 -39.20 -30.67
CA ASN A 96 7.62 -37.83 -30.79
C ASN A 96 6.62 -37.47 -29.67
N GLY A 97 5.73 -38.40 -29.28
CA GLY A 97 4.79 -38.24 -28.18
C GLY A 97 5.48 -38.08 -26.83
N VAL A 98 6.51 -38.89 -26.54
CA VAL A 98 7.31 -38.79 -25.32
C VAL A 98 8.06 -37.46 -25.25
N VAL A 99 8.68 -37.02 -26.35
CA VAL A 99 9.35 -35.72 -26.43
C VAL A 99 8.37 -34.57 -26.24
N ALA A 100 7.19 -34.64 -26.87
CA ALA A 100 6.14 -33.63 -26.71
C ALA A 100 5.65 -33.56 -25.25
N LEU A 101 5.41 -34.70 -24.60
CA LEU A 101 5.01 -34.77 -23.19
C LEU A 101 6.11 -34.21 -22.27
N ALA A 102 7.39 -34.52 -22.54
CA ALA A 102 8.51 -33.96 -21.79
C ALA A 102 8.59 -32.42 -21.93
N ASN A 103 8.39 -31.89 -23.14
CA ASN A 103 8.35 -30.45 -23.38
C ASN A 103 7.18 -29.75 -22.67
N ILE A 104 6.01 -30.42 -22.63
CA ILE A 104 4.84 -29.95 -21.87
C ILE A 104 5.15 -29.92 -20.37
N LYS A 105 5.74 -31.01 -19.83
CA LYS A 105 6.16 -31.09 -18.41
C LYS A 105 7.16 -29.98 -18.05
N ASN A 106 8.13 -29.70 -18.91
CA ASN A 106 9.13 -28.64 -18.69
C ASN A 106 8.52 -27.23 -18.75
N SER A 107 7.71 -26.94 -19.77
CA SER A 107 7.02 -25.64 -19.91
C SER A 107 6.09 -25.37 -18.72
N ARG A 108 5.42 -26.40 -18.22
CA ARG A 108 4.60 -26.36 -17.01
C ARG A 108 5.42 -25.98 -15.78
N SER A 109 6.55 -26.65 -15.52
CA SER A 109 7.42 -26.32 -14.37
C SER A 109 7.93 -24.88 -14.40
N ALA A 110 8.21 -24.33 -15.59
CA ALA A 110 8.55 -22.91 -15.73
C ALA A 110 7.36 -22.00 -15.36
N TYR A 111 6.16 -22.34 -15.83
CA TYR A 111 4.93 -21.60 -15.50
C TYR A 111 4.63 -21.62 -13.99
N ASP A 112 4.77 -22.77 -13.31
CA ASP A 112 4.63 -22.86 -11.85
C ASP A 112 5.58 -21.90 -11.12
N SER A 113 6.84 -21.84 -11.57
CA SER A 113 7.83 -20.93 -11.00
C SER A 113 7.43 -19.47 -11.17
N ASP A 114 6.89 -19.09 -12.31
CA ASP A 114 6.47 -17.72 -12.58
C ASP A 114 5.21 -17.34 -11.79
N VAL A 115 4.26 -18.27 -11.62
CA VAL A 115 3.09 -18.10 -10.73
C VAL A 115 3.54 -17.87 -9.28
N ASP A 116 4.51 -18.65 -8.79
CA ASP A 116 5.05 -18.49 -7.44
C ASP A 116 5.78 -17.16 -7.24
N LYS A 117 6.54 -16.71 -8.24
CA LYS A 117 7.15 -15.38 -8.22
C LYS A 117 6.08 -14.29 -8.16
N LEU A 118 5.03 -14.37 -8.96
CA LEU A 118 3.95 -13.39 -8.97
C LEU A 118 3.21 -13.35 -7.62
N ILE A 119 2.92 -14.51 -7.02
CA ILE A 119 2.31 -14.57 -5.68
C ILE A 119 3.24 -13.93 -4.64
N SER A 120 4.55 -14.16 -4.73
CA SER A 120 5.56 -13.53 -3.86
C SER A 120 5.64 -12.01 -4.07
N ASP A 121 5.62 -11.53 -5.32
CA ASP A 121 5.62 -10.11 -5.66
C ASP A 121 4.37 -9.40 -5.11
N ILE A 122 3.19 -10.01 -5.27
CA ILE A 122 1.94 -9.51 -4.69
C ILE A 122 2.05 -9.46 -3.16
N GLY A 123 2.61 -10.50 -2.53
CA GLY A 123 2.86 -10.53 -1.09
C GLY A 123 3.73 -9.36 -0.63
N ARG A 124 4.87 -9.12 -1.30
CA ARG A 124 5.74 -7.96 -1.04
C ARG A 124 5.02 -6.63 -1.24
N GLY A 125 4.14 -6.55 -2.25
CA GLY A 125 3.29 -5.38 -2.49
C GLY A 125 2.34 -5.09 -1.32
N VAL A 126 1.68 -6.14 -0.78
CA VAL A 126 0.80 -6.06 0.39
C VAL A 126 1.58 -5.55 1.61
N ASP A 127 2.73 -6.12 1.90
CA ASP A 127 3.56 -5.73 3.05
C ASP A 127 4.01 -4.27 2.94
N LYS A 128 4.41 -3.85 1.74
CA LYS A 128 4.81 -2.47 1.46
C LYS A 128 3.64 -1.49 1.61
N ALA A 129 2.46 -1.83 1.09
CA ALA A 129 1.26 -1.01 1.24
C ALA A 129 0.87 -0.85 2.73
N ASN A 130 0.91 -1.94 3.50
CA ASN A 130 0.68 -1.92 4.94
C ASN A 130 1.68 -1.02 5.68
N SER A 131 2.98 -1.12 5.36
CA SER A 131 4.00 -0.26 5.97
C SER A 131 3.73 1.24 5.69
N ILE A 132 3.38 1.58 4.45
CA ILE A 132 3.04 2.96 4.06
C ILE A 132 1.81 3.45 4.82
N LEU A 133 0.77 2.61 4.94
CA LEU A 133 -0.44 2.96 5.70
C LEU A 133 -0.14 3.23 7.17
N GLN A 134 0.70 2.41 7.81
CA GLN A 134 1.11 2.64 9.20
C GLN A 134 1.79 4.00 9.38
N ASP A 135 2.69 4.37 8.47
CA ASP A 135 3.37 5.67 8.52
C ASP A 135 2.41 6.83 8.28
N LEU A 136 1.48 6.69 7.33
CA LEU A 136 0.46 7.70 7.07
C LEU A 136 -0.49 7.87 8.27
N TYR A 137 -0.90 6.79 8.93
CA TYR A 137 -1.71 6.89 10.14
C TYR A 137 -0.97 7.57 11.29
N ARG A 138 0.34 7.31 11.45
CA ARG A 138 1.18 8.05 12.42
C ARG A 138 1.23 9.54 12.08
N GLN A 139 1.47 9.89 10.83
CA GLN A 139 1.49 11.28 10.36
C GLN A 139 0.16 11.99 10.62
N ARG A 140 -0.95 11.34 10.25
CA ARG A 140 -2.32 11.84 10.52
C ARG A 140 -2.52 12.13 12.00
N ASN A 141 -2.16 11.17 12.86
CA ASN A 141 -2.34 11.31 14.31
C ASN A 141 -1.47 12.43 14.89
N ASN A 142 -0.25 12.62 14.40
CA ASN A 142 0.61 13.73 14.79
C ASN A 142 0.02 15.08 14.39
N ILE A 143 -0.48 15.22 13.15
CA ILE A 143 -1.16 16.43 12.67
C ILE A 143 -2.40 16.74 13.52
N LEU A 144 -3.22 15.73 13.80
CA LEU A 144 -4.40 15.88 14.65
C LEU A 144 -4.04 16.31 16.08
N SER A 145 -2.95 15.77 16.63
CA SER A 145 -2.45 16.19 17.95
C SER A 145 -1.99 17.66 17.93
N GLU A 146 -1.30 18.08 16.88
CA GLU A 146 -0.84 19.46 16.73
C GLU A 146 -2.03 20.42 16.59
N LEU A 147 -3.03 20.08 15.77
CA LEU A 147 -4.27 20.85 15.64
C LEU A 147 -4.96 21.04 17.00
N ARG A 148 -5.09 19.98 17.80
CA ARG A 148 -5.66 20.07 19.16
C ARG A 148 -4.84 20.98 20.08
N SER A 149 -3.50 20.92 20.00
CA SER A 149 -2.62 21.79 20.79
C SER A 149 -2.78 23.27 20.42
N LEU A 150 -3.15 23.54 19.17
CA LEU A 150 -3.51 24.86 18.66
C LEU A 150 -4.99 25.19 18.89
N GLY A 151 -5.75 24.38 19.64
CA GLY A 151 -7.17 24.60 19.94
C GLY A 151 -8.08 24.61 18.72
N ALA A 152 -7.77 23.79 17.71
CA ALA A 152 -8.52 23.63 16.46
C ALA A 152 -9.29 22.31 16.35
#